data_AF-Q093L1-F1
#
_entry.id   AF-Q093L1-F1
#
_cell.length_a   1.000
_cell.length_b   1.000
_cell.length_c   1.000
_cell.angle_alpha   90.00
_cell.angle_beta   90.00
_cell.angle_gamma   90.00
#
_symmetry.space_group_name_H-M   'P 1'
#
loop_
_entity.id
_entity.type
_entity.pdbx_description
1 polymer ?
#
loop_
_entity_poly.entity_id
_entity_poly.type
_entity_poly.pdbx_seq_one_letter_code
_entity_poly.pdbx_strand_id
1 'polypeptide(L)'
;MRIVTDAFIHKAQPGAAVRERSLSDEARSKLWLAFGLQGFLAAAYIDYFGTLLRLPKGDWYWKLYDTLRERYEEPDLAQRFQRLATLPEGTFGHEFWKYCQERGIPMPGHPHALPVHSAVHDFVHLLSGYGVSIWEEMLTTTFSLGFMFNPKARNYDPARHKIVIPVRMLARLIPIPRLQRALDRGSAVTVDLFGDWDPWKVMEMPLEDVRRMYNIQAE
;
A
#
# COMPACT_ATOMS: atom_id res chain seq x y z
N MET A 1 29.21 21.04 -46.83
CA MET A 1 28.51 21.55 -45.64
C MET A 1 27.53 20.45 -45.21
N ARG A 2 27.93 19.38 -44.52
CA ARG A 2 28.42 19.19 -43.14
C ARG A 2 27.44 19.77 -42.09
N ILE A 3 27.07 18.90 -41.13
CA ILE A 3 26.58 19.15 -39.75
C ILE A 3 25.03 19.45 -39.70
N VAL A 4 24.10 18.81 -38.96
CA VAL A 4 24.02 17.81 -37.87
C VAL A 4 22.64 17.10 -38.00
N THR A 5 22.55 15.77 -37.97
CA THR A 5 21.28 15.09 -37.56
C THR A 5 21.47 13.77 -36.81
N ASP A 6 22.70 13.41 -36.43
CA ASP A 6 23.00 12.12 -35.77
C ASP A 6 23.22 12.23 -34.24
N ALA A 7 22.46 13.09 -33.55
CA ALA A 7 22.69 13.33 -32.12
C ALA A 7 21.80 12.53 -31.14
N PHE A 8 20.77 11.80 -31.57
CA PHE A 8 19.82 11.20 -30.60
C PHE A 8 19.29 9.79 -30.87
N ILE A 9 19.92 9.01 -31.75
CA ILE A 9 19.65 7.56 -31.79
C ILE A 9 20.74 6.85 -30.98
N HIS A 10 20.57 6.82 -29.67
CA HIS A 10 21.28 5.85 -28.85
C HIS A 10 20.80 4.45 -29.26
N LYS A 11 21.64 3.74 -30.02
CA LYS A 11 21.56 2.27 -30.15
C LYS A 11 21.47 1.69 -28.74
N ALA A 12 20.34 1.06 -28.43
CA ALA A 12 20.21 0.24 -27.23
C ALA A 12 21.32 -0.82 -27.26
N GLN A 13 22.22 -0.79 -26.28
CA GLN A 13 23.18 -1.87 -26.09
C GLN A 13 22.43 -3.09 -25.52
N PRO A 14 22.45 -4.25 -26.18
CA PRO A 14 21.93 -5.47 -25.60
C PRO A 14 22.97 -5.98 -24.60
N GLY A 15 22.73 -5.76 -23.31
CA GLY A 15 23.64 -6.24 -22.26
C GLY A 15 23.56 -5.52 -20.91
N ALA A 16 22.82 -4.42 -20.79
CA ALA A 16 22.56 -3.85 -19.46
C ALA A 16 21.51 -4.73 -18.76
N ALA A 17 21.92 -5.46 -17.72
CA ALA A 17 20.98 -6.10 -16.80
C ALA A 17 19.91 -5.08 -16.44
N VAL A 18 18.64 -5.42 -16.68
CA VAL A 18 17.50 -4.58 -16.31
C VAL A 18 17.61 -4.35 -14.81
N ARG A 19 18.07 -3.17 -14.42
CA ARG A 19 18.15 -2.79 -13.01
C ARG A 19 16.70 -2.70 -12.54
N GLU A 20 16.22 -3.75 -11.87
CA GLU A 20 14.86 -3.79 -11.34
C GLU A 20 14.64 -2.56 -10.46
N ARG A 21 13.65 -1.75 -10.86
CA ARG A 21 13.28 -0.52 -10.15
C ARG A 21 12.39 -0.90 -8.98
N SER A 22 12.53 -0.17 -7.87
CA SER A 22 11.62 -0.35 -6.74
C SER A 22 10.22 0.13 -7.11
N LEU A 23 9.17 -0.38 -6.45
CA LEU A 23 7.82 0.14 -6.66
C LEU A 23 7.73 1.65 -6.40
N SER A 24 8.57 2.16 -5.50
CA SER A 24 8.66 3.60 -5.21
C SER A 24 9.25 4.42 -6.38
N ASP A 25 10.12 3.82 -7.20
CA ASP A 25 10.70 4.46 -8.38
C ASP A 25 9.75 4.41 -9.60
N GLU A 26 8.92 3.36 -9.68
CA GLU A 26 7.84 3.23 -10.66
C GLU A 26 6.67 4.18 -10.31
N ALA A 27 6.47 4.47 -9.03
CA ALA A 27 5.47 5.38 -8.48
C ALA A 27 5.85 6.89 -8.62
N ARG A 28 5.58 7.51 -9.78
CA ARG A 28 5.93 8.92 -10.03
C ARG A 28 5.10 9.99 -9.28
N SER A 29 4.05 9.62 -8.54
CA SER A 29 3.19 10.60 -7.82
C SER A 29 2.87 10.13 -6.39
N LYS A 30 3.47 10.80 -5.40
CA LYS A 30 3.33 10.53 -3.96
C LYS A 30 2.06 11.14 -3.32
N LEU A 31 1.29 11.92 -4.08
CA LEU A 31 0.06 12.57 -3.62
C LEU A 31 -1.08 11.58 -3.37
N TRP A 32 -1.15 10.50 -4.15
CA TRP A 32 -2.24 9.52 -4.05
C TRP A 32 -2.21 8.69 -2.77
N LEU A 33 -1.04 8.24 -2.31
CA LEU A 33 -0.90 7.50 -1.03
C LEU A 33 -1.49 8.29 0.14
N ALA A 34 -1.19 9.59 0.17
CA ALA A 34 -1.69 10.50 1.18
C ALA A 34 -3.22 10.70 1.14
N PHE A 35 -3.77 10.97 -0.05
CA PHE A 35 -5.21 11.18 -0.21
C PHE A 35 -6.02 9.88 -0.09
N GLY A 36 -5.47 8.74 -0.50
CA GLY A 36 -6.06 7.42 -0.35
C GLY A 36 -6.21 7.01 1.12
N LEU A 37 -5.12 7.06 1.89
CA LEU A 37 -5.14 6.77 3.34
C LEU A 37 -6.10 7.72 4.10
N GLN A 38 -6.17 8.99 3.71
CA GLN A 38 -7.15 9.94 4.25
C GLN A 38 -8.59 9.57 3.87
N GLY A 39 -8.84 9.18 2.62
CA GLY A 39 -10.14 8.78 2.10
C GLY A 39 -10.70 7.53 2.81
N PHE A 40 -9.87 6.51 3.01
CA PHE A 40 -10.27 5.28 3.71
C PHE A 40 -10.65 5.54 5.17
N LEU A 41 -9.86 6.35 5.91
CA LEU A 41 -10.23 6.71 7.28
C LEU A 41 -11.46 7.63 7.33
N ALA A 42 -11.61 8.59 6.42
CA ALA A 42 -12.79 9.47 6.40
C ALA A 42 -14.08 8.68 6.18
N ALA A 43 -14.11 7.78 5.19
CA ALA A 43 -15.24 6.91 4.93
C ALA A 43 -15.58 6.05 6.17
N ALA A 44 -14.56 5.48 6.81
CA ALA A 44 -14.80 4.61 7.92
C ALA A 44 -15.14 5.33 9.25
N TYR A 45 -14.64 6.55 9.48
CA TYR A 45 -15.14 7.42 10.55
C TYR A 45 -16.59 7.83 10.32
N ILE A 46 -16.98 8.11 9.07
CA ILE A 46 -18.39 8.36 8.70
C ILE A 46 -19.24 7.11 9.01
N ASP A 47 -18.74 5.91 8.72
CA ASP A 47 -19.43 4.66 9.04
C ASP A 47 -19.57 4.45 10.56
N TYR A 48 -18.49 4.68 11.32
CA TYR A 48 -18.48 4.59 12.78
C TYR A 48 -19.47 5.55 13.42
N PHE A 49 -19.37 6.85 13.11
CA PHE A 49 -20.26 7.86 13.69
C PHE A 49 -21.68 7.75 13.17
N GLY A 50 -21.87 7.36 11.90
CA GLY A 50 -23.18 7.06 11.34
C GLY A 50 -23.86 5.92 12.07
N THR A 51 -23.12 4.86 12.38
CA THR A 51 -23.63 3.73 13.17
C THR A 51 -23.92 4.12 14.62
N LEU A 52 -23.00 4.86 15.26
CA LEU A 52 -23.16 5.34 16.63
C LEU A 52 -24.38 6.25 16.80
N LEU A 53 -24.62 7.14 15.83
CA LEU A 53 -25.72 8.11 15.82
C LEU A 53 -26.98 7.60 15.11
N ARG A 54 -27.00 6.35 14.65
CA ARG A 54 -28.11 5.72 13.89
C ARG A 54 -28.52 6.52 12.65
N LEU A 55 -27.55 7.14 11.97
CA LEU A 55 -27.77 7.84 10.71
C LEU A 55 -27.97 6.84 9.57
N PRO A 56 -28.90 7.11 8.63
CA PRO A 56 -29.11 6.24 7.48
C PRO A 56 -27.90 6.27 6.55
N LYS A 57 -27.40 5.09 6.18
CA LYS A 57 -26.34 4.94 5.17
C LYS A 57 -26.99 4.99 3.78
N GLY A 58 -26.64 6.00 2.98
CA GLY A 58 -27.16 6.16 1.61
C GLY A 58 -26.15 5.74 0.55
N ASP A 59 -26.63 5.45 -0.67
CA ASP A 59 -25.83 4.99 -1.82
C ASP A 59 -24.63 5.88 -2.17
N TRP A 60 -24.67 7.15 -1.77
CA TRP A 60 -23.61 8.13 -2.02
C TRP A 60 -22.27 7.74 -1.38
N TYR A 61 -22.30 7.00 -0.26
CA TYR A 61 -21.09 6.51 0.43
C TYR A 61 -20.30 5.53 -0.45
N TRP A 62 -21.00 4.54 -1.03
CA TRP A 62 -20.41 3.56 -1.93
C TRP A 62 -20.03 4.19 -3.28
N LYS A 63 -20.81 5.16 -3.76
CA LYS A 63 -20.46 5.91 -4.98
C LYS A 63 -19.17 6.72 -4.81
N LEU A 64 -18.95 7.38 -3.68
CA LEU A 64 -17.69 8.09 -3.42
C LEU A 64 -16.50 7.12 -3.40
N TYR A 65 -16.68 5.96 -2.75
CA TYR A 65 -15.68 4.89 -2.74
C TYR A 65 -15.32 4.40 -4.15
N ASP A 66 -16.32 4.19 -5.01
CA ASP A 66 -16.12 3.75 -6.39
C ASP A 66 -15.52 4.84 -7.30
N THR A 67 -15.88 6.10 -7.07
CA THR A 67 -15.38 7.25 -7.85
C THR A 67 -13.92 7.56 -7.59
N LEU A 68 -13.40 7.26 -6.39
CA LEU A 68 -11.98 7.43 -6.04
C LEU A 68 -11.07 6.34 -6.65
N ARG A 69 -11.58 5.42 -7.47
CA ARG A 69 -10.75 4.47 -8.22
C ARG A 69 -10.45 5.04 -9.61
N GLU A 70 -9.44 5.91 -9.71
CA GLU A 70 -8.82 6.20 -11.01
C GLU A 70 -7.95 5.02 -11.45
N ARG A 71 -8.16 4.60 -12.70
CA ARG A 71 -7.78 3.28 -13.25
C ARG A 71 -6.61 3.48 -14.21
N TYR A 72 -5.51 2.74 -14.01
CA TYR A 72 -4.36 2.78 -14.91
C TYR A 72 -3.93 1.36 -15.31
N GLU A 73 -3.78 1.13 -16.61
CA GLU A 73 -3.27 -0.12 -17.17
C GLU A 73 -1.77 0.00 -17.44
N GLU A 74 -0.99 -0.95 -16.94
CA GLU A 74 0.45 -1.07 -17.22
C GLU A 74 0.76 -2.55 -17.49
N PRO A 75 0.83 -2.98 -18.77
CA PRO A 75 0.93 -4.40 -19.13
C PRO A 75 2.17 -5.11 -18.58
N ASP A 76 3.32 -4.42 -18.56
CA ASP A 76 4.57 -4.98 -18.04
C ASP A 76 4.48 -5.24 -16.52
N LEU A 77 3.77 -4.36 -15.81
CA LEU A 77 3.52 -4.50 -14.38
C LEU A 77 2.53 -5.62 -14.09
N ALA A 78 1.46 -5.73 -14.89
CA ALA A 78 0.48 -6.82 -14.77
C ALA A 78 1.18 -8.19 -14.89
N GLN A 79 2.10 -8.34 -15.85
CA GLN A 79 2.87 -9.56 -16.01
C GLN A 79 3.77 -9.84 -14.79
N ARG A 80 4.35 -8.80 -14.17
CA ARG A 80 5.17 -8.95 -12.96
C ARG A 80 4.34 -9.47 -11.78
N PHE A 81 3.15 -8.91 -11.55
CA PHE A 81 2.23 -9.39 -10.51
C PHE A 81 1.68 -10.78 -10.83
N GLN A 82 1.47 -11.12 -12.10
CA GLN A 82 1.04 -12.46 -12.50
C GLN A 82 2.08 -13.54 -12.18
N ARG A 83 3.38 -13.23 -12.25
CA ARG A 83 4.46 -14.16 -11.88
C ARG A 83 4.46 -14.53 -10.39
N LEU A 84 3.79 -13.75 -9.53
CA LEU A 84 3.66 -14.12 -8.11
C LEU A 84 2.93 -15.45 -7.92
N ALA A 85 2.01 -15.80 -8.83
CA ALA A 85 1.30 -17.07 -8.82
C ALA A 85 2.22 -18.30 -8.94
N THR A 86 3.42 -18.13 -9.51
CA THR A 86 4.37 -19.21 -9.74
C THR A 86 5.36 -19.39 -8.59
N LEU A 87 5.34 -18.51 -7.59
CA LEU A 87 6.18 -18.66 -6.40
C LEU A 87 5.65 -19.82 -5.53
N PRO A 88 6.49 -20.42 -4.67
CA PRO A 88 6.04 -21.46 -3.75
C PRO A 88 4.94 -20.97 -2.78
N GLU A 89 3.99 -21.83 -2.44
CA GLU A 89 2.96 -21.54 -1.44
C GLU A 89 3.59 -21.15 -0.09
N GLY A 90 2.97 -20.20 0.64
CA GLY A 90 3.51 -19.66 1.89
C GLY A 90 4.57 -18.56 1.72
N THR A 91 5.06 -18.31 0.50
CA THR A 91 5.88 -17.11 0.22
C THR A 91 5.02 -15.86 0.18
N PHE A 92 5.58 -14.72 0.57
CA PHE A 92 4.86 -13.44 0.62
C PHE A 92 4.18 -13.10 -0.70
N GLY A 93 4.88 -13.29 -1.82
CA GLY A 93 4.35 -13.03 -3.15
C GLY A 93 3.20 -13.97 -3.54
N HIS A 94 3.34 -15.28 -3.29
CA HIS A 94 2.27 -16.24 -3.57
C HIS A 94 1.03 -15.95 -2.72
N GLU A 95 1.22 -15.69 -1.42
CA GLU A 95 0.11 -15.37 -0.51
C GLU A 95 -0.58 -14.06 -0.89
N PHE A 96 0.16 -13.06 -1.39
CA PHE A 96 -0.44 -11.84 -1.92
C PHE A 96 -1.28 -12.08 -3.17
N TRP A 97 -0.76 -12.85 -4.12
CA TRP A 97 -1.51 -13.23 -5.31
C TRP A 97 -2.81 -13.95 -4.92
N LYS A 98 -2.72 -14.96 -4.05
CA LYS A 98 -3.86 -15.72 -3.53
C LYS A 98 -4.88 -14.81 -2.83
N TYR A 99 -4.41 -13.92 -1.95
CA TYR A 99 -5.23 -12.95 -1.23
C TYR A 99 -6.07 -12.09 -2.18
N CYS A 100 -5.46 -11.57 -3.24
CA CYS A 100 -6.13 -10.75 -4.25
C CYS A 100 -7.16 -11.55 -5.04
N GLN A 101 -6.81 -12.77 -5.48
CA GLN A 101 -7.70 -13.64 -6.25
C GLN A 101 -8.95 -14.05 -5.46
N GLU A 102 -8.78 -14.43 -4.18
CA GLU A 102 -9.90 -14.84 -3.31
C GLU A 102 -10.88 -13.70 -3.03
N ARG A 103 -10.42 -12.45 -3.08
CA ARG A 103 -11.21 -11.25 -2.73
C ARG A 103 -11.65 -10.43 -3.94
N GLY A 104 -11.32 -10.89 -5.15
CA GLY A 104 -11.61 -10.16 -6.39
C GLY A 104 -10.93 -8.79 -6.45
N ILE A 105 -9.79 -8.62 -5.76
CA ILE A 105 -9.00 -7.40 -5.80
C ILE A 105 -8.19 -7.43 -7.10
N PRO A 106 -8.40 -6.50 -8.05
CA PRO A 106 -7.64 -6.51 -9.28
C PRO A 106 -6.18 -6.16 -9.00
N MET A 107 -5.26 -7.03 -9.44
CA MET A 107 -3.83 -6.81 -9.24
C MET A 107 -3.32 -5.59 -10.02
N PRO A 108 -2.34 -4.85 -9.50
CA PRO A 108 -1.76 -3.71 -10.19
C PRO A 108 -1.37 -4.02 -11.64
N GLY A 109 -1.74 -3.11 -12.56
CA GLY A 109 -1.52 -3.27 -14.00
C GLY A 109 -2.71 -3.87 -14.76
N HIS A 110 -3.69 -4.47 -14.09
CA HIS A 110 -4.96 -4.89 -14.72
C HIS A 110 -5.99 -3.75 -14.79
N PRO A 111 -6.98 -3.82 -15.71
CA PRO A 111 -8.11 -2.90 -15.71
C PRO A 111 -8.79 -2.88 -14.34
N HIS A 112 -9.09 -1.67 -13.83
CA HIS A 112 -9.71 -1.44 -12.51
C HIS A 112 -8.82 -1.68 -11.29
N ALA A 113 -7.55 -2.04 -11.47
CA ALA A 113 -6.59 -2.15 -10.39
C ALA A 113 -6.26 -0.78 -9.80
N LEU A 114 -5.90 -0.78 -8.51
CA LEU A 114 -5.29 0.40 -7.92
C LEU A 114 -3.94 0.66 -8.62
N PRO A 115 -3.51 1.92 -8.71
CA PRO A 115 -2.21 2.22 -9.29
C PRO A 115 -1.09 1.51 -8.51
N VAL A 116 0.04 1.23 -9.16
CA VAL A 116 1.16 0.47 -8.57
C VAL A 116 1.64 0.98 -7.21
N HIS A 117 1.55 2.29 -6.98
CA HIS A 117 1.96 2.90 -5.72
C HIS A 117 1.06 2.51 -4.53
N SER A 118 -0.18 2.12 -4.81
CA SER A 118 -1.13 1.61 -3.83
C SER A 118 -0.96 0.11 -3.57
N ALA A 119 -0.18 -0.61 -4.39
CA ALA A 119 0.12 -2.02 -4.10
C ALA A 119 0.80 -2.18 -2.74
N VAL A 120 1.55 -1.16 -2.30
CA VAL A 120 2.15 -1.12 -0.97
C VAL A 120 1.08 -1.12 0.13
N HIS A 121 -0.05 -0.44 -0.07
CA HIS A 121 -1.20 -0.48 0.85
C HIS A 121 -1.80 -1.89 0.89
N ASP A 122 -2.00 -2.52 -0.26
CA ASP A 122 -2.50 -3.90 -0.35
C ASP A 122 -1.53 -4.91 0.31
N PHE A 123 -0.22 -4.67 0.22
CA PHE A 123 0.76 -5.44 0.97
C PHE A 123 0.63 -5.26 2.48
N VAL A 124 0.29 -4.04 2.95
CA VAL A 124 0.09 -3.80 4.38
C VAL A 124 -1.10 -4.58 4.91
N HIS A 125 -2.19 -4.72 4.15
CA HIS A 125 -3.29 -5.61 4.52
C HIS A 125 -2.80 -7.03 4.82
N LEU A 126 -2.09 -7.63 3.86
CA LEU A 126 -1.57 -8.98 4.03
C LEU A 126 -0.58 -9.06 5.20
N LEU A 127 0.39 -8.15 5.28
CA LEU A 127 1.42 -8.18 6.33
C LEU A 127 0.82 -7.98 7.72
N SER A 128 -0.11 -7.04 7.88
CA SER A 128 -0.76 -6.73 9.15
C SER A 128 -1.85 -7.72 9.55
N GLY A 129 -2.38 -8.50 8.60
CA GLY A 129 -3.48 -9.44 8.81
C GLY A 129 -4.87 -8.81 8.79
N TYR A 130 -4.98 -7.50 8.52
CA TYR A 130 -6.26 -6.81 8.40
C TYR A 130 -6.85 -6.98 6.99
N GLY A 131 -8.12 -7.38 6.89
CA GLY A 131 -8.85 -7.47 5.63
C GLY A 131 -9.23 -6.12 5.02
N VAL A 132 -10.19 -6.14 4.09
CA VAL A 132 -10.63 -4.96 3.30
C VAL A 132 -12.05 -4.50 3.64
N SER A 133 -12.63 -4.96 4.77
CA SER A 133 -13.86 -4.34 5.26
C SER A 133 -13.59 -2.90 5.72
N ILE A 134 -14.63 -2.07 5.78
CA ILE A 134 -14.50 -0.66 6.22
C ILE A 134 -13.76 -0.54 7.57
N TRP A 135 -14.03 -1.44 8.51
CA TRP A 135 -13.33 -1.46 9.80
C TRP A 135 -11.87 -1.87 9.68
N GLU A 136 -11.57 -2.84 8.83
CA GLU A 136 -10.20 -3.33 8.64
C GLU A 136 -9.35 -2.33 7.83
N GLU A 137 -9.95 -1.54 6.94
CA GLU A 137 -9.30 -0.38 6.32
C GLU A 137 -8.88 0.67 7.37
N MET A 138 -9.72 0.93 8.38
CA MET A 138 -9.31 1.79 9.52
C MET A 138 -8.14 1.22 10.27
N LEU A 139 -8.16 -0.09 10.52
CA LEU A 139 -7.11 -0.77 11.28
C LEU A 139 -5.79 -0.78 10.50
N THR A 140 -5.83 -1.09 9.21
CA THR A 140 -4.69 -1.06 8.29
C THR A 140 -4.09 0.34 8.21
N THR A 141 -4.95 1.36 8.08
CA THR A 141 -4.50 2.76 8.06
C THR A 141 -3.91 3.17 9.40
N THR A 142 -4.54 2.81 10.51
CA THR A 142 -4.06 3.16 11.87
C THR A 142 -2.75 2.45 12.21
N PHE A 143 -2.62 1.19 11.81
CA PHE A 143 -1.37 0.43 11.85
C PHE A 143 -0.27 1.15 11.05
N SER A 144 -0.60 1.65 9.87
CA SER A 144 0.33 2.40 9.04
C SER A 144 0.85 3.68 9.71
N LEU A 145 -0.05 4.43 10.36
CA LEU A 145 0.32 5.62 11.14
C LEU A 145 1.29 5.32 12.30
N GLY A 146 1.38 4.06 12.73
CA GLY A 146 2.38 3.61 13.69
C GLY A 146 3.79 3.66 13.09
N PHE A 147 4.02 2.92 12.00
CA PHE A 147 5.36 2.81 11.40
C PHE A 147 5.79 4.05 10.63
N MET A 148 4.87 4.76 9.96
CA MET A 148 5.15 6.01 9.23
C MET A 148 5.74 7.09 10.14
N PHE A 149 5.48 6.99 11.44
CA PHE A 149 5.92 7.96 12.41
C PHE A 149 6.73 7.34 13.56
N ASN A 150 7.37 6.21 13.30
CA ASN A 150 8.34 5.60 14.20
C ASN A 150 9.75 6.06 13.82
N PRO A 151 10.42 6.93 14.61
CA PRO A 151 11.75 7.43 14.29
C PRO A 151 12.84 6.35 14.27
N LYS A 152 12.55 5.16 14.81
CA LYS A 152 13.45 4.02 14.82
C LYS A 152 13.25 3.09 13.61
N ALA A 153 12.21 3.31 12.81
CA ALA A 153 11.98 2.51 11.62
C ALA A 153 13.03 2.84 10.55
N ARG A 154 13.52 1.80 9.88
CA ARG A 154 14.36 1.94 8.68
C ARG A 154 13.56 2.66 7.59
N ASN A 155 14.24 3.51 6.81
CA ASN A 155 13.65 4.35 5.77
C ASN A 155 12.66 5.42 6.29
N TYR A 156 12.69 5.72 7.59
CA TYR A 156 11.86 6.76 8.18
C TYR A 156 12.20 8.16 7.62
N ASP A 157 11.18 8.83 7.11
CA ASP A 157 11.25 10.24 6.71
C ASP A 157 9.92 10.94 7.04
N PRO A 158 9.85 11.72 8.14
CA PRO A 158 8.60 12.36 8.55
C PRO A 158 8.12 13.41 7.56
N ALA A 159 8.99 13.92 6.68
CA ALA A 159 8.57 14.91 5.69
C ALA A 159 7.60 14.32 4.66
N ARG A 160 7.68 12.99 4.41
CA ARG A 160 6.79 12.26 3.50
C ARG A 160 5.37 12.14 4.02
N HIS A 161 5.22 12.16 5.34
CA HIS A 161 3.97 11.83 6.03
C HIS A 161 3.28 13.05 6.64
N LYS A 162 3.77 14.27 6.36
CA LYS A 162 3.23 15.53 6.92
C LYS A 162 1.71 15.68 6.71
N ILE A 163 1.23 15.29 5.55
CA ILE A 163 -0.19 15.40 5.16
C ILE A 163 -1.11 14.50 5.98
N VAL A 164 -0.62 13.37 6.52
CA VAL A 164 -1.41 12.48 7.39
C VAL A 164 -1.23 12.76 8.89
N ILE A 165 -0.52 13.84 9.26
CA ILE A 165 -0.39 14.27 10.67
C ILE A 165 -1.76 14.51 11.33
N PRO A 166 -2.72 15.25 10.73
CA PRO A 166 -4.03 15.47 11.35
C PRO A 166 -4.77 14.17 11.65
N VAL A 167 -4.61 13.19 10.75
CA VAL A 167 -5.22 11.86 10.85
C VAL A 167 -4.63 11.08 12.03
N ARG A 168 -3.30 11.10 12.18
CA ARG A 168 -2.63 10.50 13.34
C ARG A 168 -3.05 11.14 14.65
N MET A 169 -3.24 12.45 14.67
CA MET A 169 -3.74 13.14 15.87
C MET A 169 -5.15 12.67 16.21
N LEU A 170 -6.04 12.57 15.22
CA LEU A 170 -7.41 12.07 15.44
C LEU A 170 -7.42 10.65 16.00
N ALA A 171 -6.62 9.74 15.42
CA ALA A 171 -6.51 8.35 15.87
C ALA A 171 -5.99 8.22 17.31
N ARG A 172 -5.21 9.20 17.80
CA ARG A 172 -4.74 9.25 19.19
C ARG A 172 -5.75 9.87 20.15
N LEU A 173 -6.51 10.86 19.69
CA LEU A 173 -7.46 11.59 20.52
C LEU A 173 -8.77 10.82 20.74
N ILE A 174 -9.12 9.90 19.84
CA ILE A 174 -10.31 9.04 19.97
C ILE A 174 -9.85 7.63 20.37
N PRO A 175 -9.89 7.26 21.67
CA PRO A 175 -9.30 6.01 22.17
C PRO A 175 -10.21 4.81 21.90
N ILE A 176 -10.34 4.42 20.62
CA ILE A 176 -11.01 3.19 20.23
C ILE A 176 -10.01 2.03 20.45
N PRO A 177 -10.28 1.05 21.35
CA PRO A 177 -9.27 0.07 21.76
C PRO A 177 -8.66 -0.74 20.61
N ARG A 178 -9.45 -1.09 19.57
CA ARG A 178 -8.93 -1.78 18.38
C ARG A 178 -7.97 -0.90 17.57
N LEU A 179 -8.29 0.39 17.42
CA LEU A 179 -7.41 1.35 16.73
C LEU A 179 -6.11 1.57 17.51
N GLN A 180 -6.20 1.68 18.85
CA GLN A 180 -5.00 1.83 19.69
C GLN A 180 -4.08 0.61 19.55
N ARG A 181 -4.62 -0.61 19.59
CA ARG A 181 -3.84 -1.82 19.34
C ARG A 181 -3.21 -1.84 17.96
N ALA A 182 -3.95 -1.45 16.92
CA ALA A 182 -3.40 -1.33 15.57
C ALA A 182 -2.23 -0.33 15.53
N LEU A 183 -2.38 0.83 16.16
CA LEU A 183 -1.35 1.87 16.24
C LEU A 183 -0.10 1.37 17.00
N ASP A 184 -0.28 0.65 18.10
CA ASP A 184 0.80 0.10 18.91
C ASP A 184 1.56 -0.99 18.14
N ARG A 185 0.83 -1.92 17.50
CA ARG A 185 1.39 -2.94 16.59
C ARG A 185 2.20 -2.28 15.47
N GLY A 186 1.64 -1.27 14.83
CA GLY A 186 2.32 -0.49 13.79
C GLY A 186 3.56 0.23 14.29
N SER A 187 3.52 0.76 15.50
CA SER A 187 4.65 1.46 16.13
C SER A 187 5.81 0.53 16.49
N ALA A 188 5.57 -0.78 16.57
CA ALA A 188 6.61 -1.79 16.78
C ALA A 188 7.34 -2.18 15.48
N VAL A 189 6.76 -1.91 14.31
CA VAL A 189 7.35 -2.26 13.01
C VAL A 189 8.66 -1.50 12.79
N THR A 190 9.66 -2.21 12.28
CA THR A 190 11.05 -1.72 12.16
C THR A 190 11.38 -1.13 10.80
N VAL A 191 10.41 -1.03 9.88
CA VAL A 191 10.55 -0.44 8.56
C VAL A 191 9.35 0.44 8.26
N ASP A 192 9.59 1.61 7.66
CA ASP A 192 8.55 2.41 7.05
C ASP A 192 8.21 1.81 5.68
N LEU A 193 7.12 1.05 5.61
CA LEU A 193 6.67 0.38 4.38
C LEU A 193 6.25 1.39 3.30
N PHE A 194 5.89 2.61 3.67
CA PHE A 194 5.56 3.70 2.74
C PHE A 194 6.74 4.64 2.45
N GLY A 195 7.93 4.33 2.98
CA GLY A 195 9.19 4.97 2.63
C GLY A 195 9.75 4.47 1.30
N ASP A 196 11.08 4.34 1.23
CA ASP A 196 11.77 3.70 0.08
C ASP A 196 11.86 2.17 0.26
N TRP A 197 10.80 1.55 0.79
CA TRP A 197 10.73 0.10 0.93
C TRP A 197 10.56 -0.55 -0.44
N ASP A 198 11.36 -1.59 -0.69
CA ASP A 198 11.30 -2.38 -1.92
C ASP A 198 10.72 -3.76 -1.60
N PRO A 199 9.44 -4.00 -1.92
CA PRO A 199 8.75 -5.23 -1.54
C PRO A 199 9.24 -6.43 -2.35
N TRP A 200 9.81 -6.22 -3.55
CA TRP A 200 10.30 -7.29 -4.40
C TRP A 200 11.44 -8.07 -3.78
N LYS A 201 12.23 -7.42 -2.92
CA LYS A 201 13.33 -8.07 -2.17
C LYS A 201 12.87 -9.13 -1.18
N VAL A 202 11.57 -9.19 -0.88
CA VAL A 202 11.00 -10.13 0.10
C VAL A 202 9.86 -10.98 -0.46
N MET A 203 9.50 -10.86 -1.75
CA MET A 203 8.38 -11.62 -2.33
C MET A 203 8.59 -13.13 -2.28
N GLU A 204 9.82 -13.60 -2.44
CA GLU A 204 10.14 -15.03 -2.42
C GLU A 204 10.35 -15.58 -0.99
N MET A 205 10.37 -14.71 0.02
CA MET A 205 10.55 -15.15 1.41
C MET A 205 9.24 -15.70 1.98
N PRO A 206 9.28 -16.66 2.91
CA PRO A 206 8.10 -17.07 3.66
C PRO A 206 7.42 -15.86 4.34
N LEU A 207 6.10 -15.73 4.22
CA LEU A 207 5.34 -14.59 4.74
C LEU A 207 5.63 -14.33 6.23
N GLU A 208 5.69 -15.39 7.03
CA GLU A 208 6.00 -15.30 8.46
C GLU A 208 7.42 -14.80 8.74
N ASP A 209 8.37 -15.12 7.87
CA ASP A 209 9.74 -14.62 8.00
C ASP A 209 9.82 -13.13 7.65
N VAL A 210 9.03 -12.66 6.67
CA VAL A 210 8.89 -11.24 6.36
C VAL A 210 8.29 -10.49 7.55
N ARG A 211 7.20 -11.02 8.14
CA ARG A 211 6.58 -10.45 9.35
C ARG A 211 7.60 -10.37 10.49
N ARG A 212 8.34 -11.45 10.75
CA ARG A 212 9.38 -11.50 11.79
C ARG A 212 10.51 -10.50 11.52
N MET A 213 11.00 -10.42 10.29
CA MET A 213 12.07 -9.50 9.87
C MET A 213 11.70 -8.04 10.15
N TYR A 214 10.44 -7.67 9.92
CA TYR A 214 9.94 -6.31 10.10
C TYR A 214 9.30 -6.07 11.47
N ASN A 215 9.38 -7.04 12.38
CA ASN A 215 8.77 -7.00 13.71
C ASN A 215 7.25 -6.72 13.67
N ILE A 216 6.56 -7.31 12.69
CA ILE A 216 5.11 -7.26 12.56
C ILE A 216 4.52 -8.39 13.39
N GLN A 217 3.90 -8.04 14.51
CA GLN A 217 3.25 -8.99 15.41
C GLN A 217 1.91 -9.45 14.83
N ALA A 218 1.44 -10.65 15.14
CA ALA A 218 0.08 -11.09 14.81
C ALA A 218 -0.99 -10.19 15.49
N GLU A 219 -2.24 -10.21 15.00
CA GLU A 219 -3.38 -9.52 15.65
C GLU A 219 -3.79 -10.22 16.96
#